data_AF-A0A0C5BW59-F1
#
_entry.id   AF-A0A0C5BW59-F1
#
_cell.length_a   1.000
_cell.length_b   1.000
_cell.length_c   1.000
_cell.angle_alpha   90.00
_cell.angle_beta   90.00
_cell.angle_gamma   90.00
#
_symmetry.space_group_name_H-M   'P 1'
#
loop_
_entity.id
_entity.type
_entity.pdbx_description
1 polymer ?
#
loop_
_entity_poly.entity_id
_entity_poly.type
_entity_poly.pdbx_seq_one_letter_code
_entity_poly.pdbx_strand_id
1 'polypeptide(L)'
;MTNNVDSNYKAIIVILNDIEKNGLYHFNRQYHDEKFFLNFIGFEKGFSHSFSEIIKKLDNFEKRDDVILFAIYSMMSYINSHLKVFEKFLKIIIDPTKLKGGFDENTTLNQILKKTCNKMQYNPKLKNAIRGLFLVDFADAVAYQQYLIQNDGYLIIYPNDETKKKQITLDELYDNSLQVRTIFCAMLDWADTTYKPKEPKAEEISDIVKKLVSQVDSLDKKLGQISH
;
A
#
# COMPACT_ATOMS: atom_id res chain seq x y z
N MET A 1 -20.77 -1.58 -6.38
CA MET A 1 -20.15 -1.81 -5.06
C MET A 1 -18.98 -0.85 -4.92
N THR A 2 -19.18 0.30 -4.28
CA THR A 2 -18.31 1.50 -4.44
C THR A 2 -18.20 2.31 -3.14
N ASN A 3 -17.83 1.69 -2.01
CA ASN A 3 -17.70 2.43 -0.73
C ASN A 3 -16.33 2.28 -0.02
N ASN A 4 -15.37 1.48 -0.53
CA ASN A 4 -14.05 1.32 0.11
C ASN A 4 -12.92 2.11 -0.59
N VAL A 5 -13.15 2.59 -1.82
CA VAL A 5 -12.18 3.34 -2.64
C VAL A 5 -11.99 4.79 -2.14
N ASP A 6 -12.94 5.30 -1.35
CA ASP A 6 -12.89 6.67 -0.80
C ASP A 6 -12.12 6.76 0.54
N SER A 7 -12.15 5.72 1.38
CA SER A 7 -11.48 5.77 2.70
C SER A 7 -9.96 5.68 2.60
N ASN A 8 -9.42 4.80 1.76
CA ASN A 8 -7.99 4.67 1.56
C ASN A 8 -7.40 5.93 0.91
N TYR A 9 -8.08 6.48 -0.08
CA TYR A 9 -7.69 7.75 -0.71
C TYR A 9 -7.61 8.87 0.33
N LYS A 10 -8.69 9.09 1.09
CA LYS A 10 -8.76 10.13 2.13
C LYS A 10 -7.68 9.94 3.20
N ALA A 11 -7.42 8.71 3.62
CA ALA A 11 -6.39 8.42 4.61
C ALA A 11 -5.01 8.85 4.12
N ILE A 12 -4.67 8.61 2.85
CA ILE A 12 -3.39 9.04 2.27
C ILE A 12 -3.29 10.56 2.21
N ILE A 13 -4.33 11.25 1.73
CA ILE A 13 -4.34 12.73 1.72
C ILE A 13 -4.12 13.29 3.13
N VAL A 14 -4.78 12.74 4.15
CA VAL A 14 -4.59 13.15 5.55
C VAL A 14 -3.14 12.92 5.98
N ILE A 15 -2.55 11.76 5.72
CA ILE A 15 -1.16 11.46 6.09
C ILE A 15 -0.18 12.42 5.41
N LEU A 16 -0.37 12.71 4.12
CA LEU A 16 0.49 13.62 3.36
C LEU A 16 0.36 15.07 3.84
N ASN A 17 -0.87 15.54 4.09
CA ASN A 17 -1.12 16.85 4.66
C ASN A 17 -0.54 16.98 6.08
N ASP A 18 -0.61 15.92 6.89
CA ASP A 18 -0.02 15.89 8.23
C ASP A 18 1.51 15.99 8.17
N ILE A 19 2.16 15.32 7.21
CA ILE A 19 3.60 15.46 6.93
C ILE A 19 3.95 16.92 6.60
N GLU A 20 3.19 17.55 5.71
CA GLU A 20 3.41 18.94 5.32
C GLU A 20 3.18 19.91 6.48
N LYS A 21 2.03 19.83 7.15
CA LYS A 21 1.63 20.70 8.26
C LYS A 21 2.60 20.63 9.44
N ASN A 22 3.22 19.49 9.68
CA ASN A 22 4.21 19.31 10.76
C ASN A 22 5.64 19.67 10.32
N GLY A 23 5.82 20.27 9.14
CA GLY A 23 7.12 20.70 8.64
C GLY A 23 8.09 19.54 8.41
N LEU A 24 7.56 18.34 8.14
CA LEU A 24 8.35 17.18 7.71
C LEU A 24 8.55 17.15 6.20
N TYR A 25 7.88 18.03 5.46
CA TYR A 25 8.01 18.12 4.02
C TYR A 25 9.34 18.79 3.61
N HIS A 26 10.10 18.11 2.76
CA HIS A 26 11.25 18.67 2.05
C HIS A 26 11.43 17.90 0.74
N PHE A 27 11.51 18.61 -0.39
CA PHE A 27 11.75 17.97 -1.68
C PHE A 27 13.22 17.57 -1.84
N ASN A 28 13.52 16.29 -1.64
CA ASN A 28 14.83 15.69 -1.74
C ASN A 28 15.18 15.38 -3.21
N ARG A 29 15.83 16.32 -3.90
CA ARG A 29 16.30 16.14 -5.28
C ARG A 29 17.15 14.89 -5.49
N GLN A 30 17.91 14.46 -4.47
CA GLN A 30 18.76 13.26 -4.55
C GLN A 30 17.98 11.96 -4.77
N TYR A 31 16.72 11.89 -4.31
CA TYR A 31 15.86 10.72 -4.49
C TYR A 31 14.89 10.88 -5.67
N HIS A 32 14.85 12.06 -6.28
CA HIS A 32 14.00 12.35 -7.42
C HIS A 32 14.59 11.73 -8.68
N ASP A 33 13.87 10.76 -9.23
CA ASP A 33 14.20 10.15 -10.52
C ASP A 33 12.92 10.05 -11.34
N GLU A 34 12.78 11.08 -12.17
CA GLU A 34 11.64 11.33 -13.06
C GLU A 34 11.43 10.20 -14.05
N LYS A 35 12.51 9.64 -14.62
CA LYS A 35 12.44 8.55 -15.60
C LYS A 35 11.75 7.32 -15.02
N PHE A 36 12.06 6.98 -13.78
CA PHE A 36 11.38 5.90 -13.07
C PHE A 36 9.87 6.15 -12.93
N PHE A 37 9.44 7.35 -12.52
CA PHE A 37 8.01 7.65 -12.37
C PHE A 37 7.29 7.69 -13.72
N LEU A 38 7.90 8.25 -14.76
CA LEU A 38 7.34 8.22 -16.12
C LEU A 38 7.17 6.79 -16.63
N ASN A 39 8.18 5.94 -16.42
CA ASN A 39 8.11 4.52 -16.77
C ASN A 39 6.99 3.81 -15.99
N PHE A 40 6.86 4.10 -14.69
CA PHE A 40 5.82 3.51 -13.86
C PHE A 40 4.41 3.94 -14.28
N ILE A 41 4.21 5.22 -14.62
CA ILE A 41 2.92 5.71 -15.17
C ILE A 41 2.60 5.01 -16.49
N GLY A 42 3.60 4.79 -17.36
CA GLY A 42 3.43 4.00 -18.58
C GLY A 42 3.03 2.55 -18.29
N PHE A 43 3.69 1.92 -17.32
CA PHE A 43 3.34 0.58 -16.83
C PHE A 43 1.91 0.52 -16.29
N GLU A 44 1.49 1.47 -15.45
CA GLU A 44 0.16 1.50 -14.81
C GLU A 44 -0.97 1.56 -15.84
N LYS A 45 -0.79 2.38 -16.90
CA LYS A 45 -1.70 2.47 -18.05
C LYS A 45 -1.79 1.15 -18.83
N GLY A 46 -0.64 0.52 -19.13
CA GLY A 46 -0.59 -0.73 -19.91
C GLY A 46 -1.08 -1.96 -19.15
N PHE A 47 -0.71 -2.08 -17.87
CA PHE A 47 -1.02 -3.23 -17.03
C PHE A 47 -2.51 -3.30 -16.68
N SER A 48 -3.12 -2.19 -16.27
CA SER A 48 -4.53 -2.19 -15.82
C SER A 48 -5.49 -2.66 -16.92
N HIS A 49 -5.23 -2.25 -18.17
CA HIS A 49 -5.99 -2.70 -19.33
C HIS A 49 -5.79 -4.20 -19.57
N SER A 50 -4.54 -4.63 -19.67
CA SER A 50 -4.17 -6.02 -20.02
C SER A 50 -4.63 -7.04 -18.96
N PHE A 51 -4.46 -6.70 -17.68
CA PHE A 51 -4.79 -7.61 -16.59
C PHE A 51 -6.30 -7.83 -16.45
N SER A 52 -7.11 -6.78 -16.66
CA SER A 52 -8.57 -6.91 -16.64
C SER A 52 -9.09 -7.90 -17.71
N GLU A 53 -8.45 -7.93 -18.87
CA GLU A 53 -8.79 -8.85 -19.96
C GLU A 53 -8.34 -10.29 -19.66
N ILE A 54 -7.23 -10.46 -18.95
CA ILE A 54 -6.76 -11.77 -18.48
C ILE A 54 -7.72 -12.34 -17.43
N ILE A 55 -8.13 -11.53 -16.44
CA ILE A 55 -9.07 -11.99 -15.40
C ILE A 55 -10.39 -12.47 -16.02
N LYS A 56 -10.97 -11.70 -16.94
CA LYS A 56 -12.26 -12.07 -17.58
C LYS A 56 -12.21 -13.40 -18.34
N LYS A 57 -11.01 -13.84 -18.74
CA LYS A 57 -10.80 -15.05 -19.53
C LYS A 57 -10.28 -16.22 -18.69
N LEU A 58 -10.04 -16.03 -17.39
CA LEU A 58 -9.47 -17.05 -16.48
C LEU A 58 -10.20 -18.40 -16.58
N ASP A 59 -11.53 -18.39 -16.61
CA ASP A 59 -12.35 -19.62 -16.66
C ASP A 59 -12.33 -20.32 -18.03
N ASN A 60 -11.81 -19.68 -19.08
CA ASN A 60 -11.79 -20.21 -20.44
C ASN A 60 -10.45 -20.92 -20.79
N PHE A 61 -9.47 -20.96 -19.88
CA PHE A 61 -8.18 -21.57 -20.15
C PHE A 61 -8.16 -23.06 -19.79
N GLU A 62 -7.71 -23.89 -20.75
CA GLU A 62 -7.57 -25.36 -20.57
C GLU A 62 -6.53 -25.74 -19.49
N LYS A 63 -5.47 -24.93 -19.33
CA LYS A 63 -4.42 -25.12 -18.31
C LYS A 63 -4.61 -24.18 -17.12
N ARG A 64 -5.66 -24.42 -16.35
CA ARG A 64 -6.10 -23.52 -15.27
C ARG A 64 -5.01 -23.25 -14.24
N ASP A 65 -4.23 -24.26 -13.85
CA ASP A 65 -3.20 -24.15 -12.80
C ASP A 65 -2.06 -23.20 -13.18
N ASP A 66 -1.55 -23.31 -14.42
CA ASP A 66 -0.50 -22.42 -14.94
C ASP A 66 -0.98 -20.96 -15.01
N VAL A 67 -2.24 -20.76 -15.37
CA VAL A 67 -2.85 -19.43 -15.48
C VAL A 67 -3.11 -18.82 -14.11
N ILE A 68 -3.50 -19.63 -13.12
CA ILE A 68 -3.65 -19.20 -11.73
C ILE A 68 -2.30 -18.75 -11.16
N LEU A 69 -1.23 -19.52 -11.37
CA LEU A 69 0.11 -19.16 -10.92
C LEU A 69 0.58 -17.86 -11.57
N PHE A 70 0.35 -17.72 -12.88
CA PHE A 70 0.65 -16.49 -13.61
C PHE A 70 -0.15 -15.29 -13.07
N ALA A 71 -1.44 -15.46 -12.79
CA ALA A 71 -2.30 -14.40 -12.26
C ALA A 71 -1.83 -13.92 -10.88
N ILE A 72 -1.52 -14.86 -9.98
CA ILE A 72 -1.01 -14.55 -8.64
C ILE A 72 0.33 -13.83 -8.72
N TYR A 73 1.27 -14.36 -9.50
CA TYR A 73 2.59 -13.76 -9.66
C TYR A 73 2.49 -12.34 -10.26
N SER A 74 1.63 -12.16 -11.25
CA SER A 74 1.39 -10.87 -11.91
C SER A 74 0.81 -9.84 -10.94
N MET A 75 -0.18 -10.23 -10.13
CA MET A 75 -0.78 -9.35 -9.12
C MET A 75 0.17 -9.02 -8.00
N MET A 76 0.91 -10.01 -7.51
CA MET A 76 1.96 -9.79 -6.52
C MET A 76 3.00 -8.80 -7.03
N SER A 77 3.43 -8.94 -8.28
CA SER A 77 4.39 -8.05 -8.93
C SER A 77 3.84 -6.64 -9.12
N TYR A 78 2.56 -6.50 -9.49
CA TYR A 78 1.88 -5.21 -9.61
C TYR A 78 1.83 -4.49 -8.27
N ILE A 79 1.39 -5.17 -7.20
CA ILE A 79 1.36 -4.64 -5.85
C ILE A 79 2.77 -4.21 -5.42
N ASN A 80 3.76 -5.09 -5.55
CA ASN A 80 5.14 -4.80 -5.15
C ASN A 80 5.72 -3.58 -5.91
N SER A 81 5.38 -3.42 -7.19
CA SER A 81 5.83 -2.28 -7.98
C SER A 81 5.28 -0.96 -7.43
N HIS A 82 4.00 -0.92 -7.02
CA HIS A 82 3.42 0.25 -6.36
C HIS A 82 4.07 0.54 -5.01
N LEU A 83 4.35 -0.49 -4.20
CA LEU A 83 5.00 -0.31 -2.90
C LEU A 83 6.40 0.30 -3.04
N LYS A 84 7.16 -0.06 -4.08
CA LYS A 84 8.43 0.60 -4.42
C LYS A 84 8.24 2.06 -4.83
N VAL A 85 7.17 2.38 -5.56
CA VAL A 85 6.82 3.76 -5.89
C VAL A 85 6.51 4.57 -4.63
N PHE A 86 5.75 4.00 -3.68
CA PHE A 86 5.44 4.67 -2.41
C PHE A 86 6.70 4.94 -1.61
N GLU A 87 7.60 3.95 -1.50
CA GLU A 87 8.88 4.13 -0.83
C GLU A 87 9.66 5.31 -1.42
N LYS A 88 9.79 5.33 -2.75
CA LYS A 88 10.54 6.36 -3.46
C LYS A 88 9.89 7.73 -3.34
N PHE A 89 8.56 7.78 -3.45
CA PHE A 89 7.79 9.01 -3.28
C PHE A 89 7.98 9.59 -1.87
N LEU A 90 7.88 8.77 -0.83
CA LEU A 90 8.09 9.21 0.55
C LEU A 90 9.55 9.65 0.79
N LYS A 91 10.55 8.98 0.20
CA LYS A 91 11.95 9.45 0.23
C LYS A 91 12.09 10.83 -0.40
N ILE A 92 11.36 11.11 -1.48
CA ILE A 92 11.39 12.43 -2.14
C ILE A 92 10.80 13.50 -1.24
N ILE A 93 9.66 13.27 -0.58
CA ILE A 93 8.91 14.35 0.07
C ILE A 93 9.21 14.54 1.57
N ILE A 94 9.78 13.55 2.26
CA ILE A 94 10.04 13.62 3.71
C ILE A 94 11.45 14.11 3.97
N ASP A 95 11.63 15.09 4.85
CA ASP A 95 12.92 15.55 5.35
C ASP A 95 13.54 14.49 6.29
N PRO A 96 14.62 13.78 5.87
CA PRO A 96 15.24 12.78 6.72
C PRO A 96 15.84 13.40 7.99
N THR A 97 16.28 14.66 7.96
CA THR A 97 16.92 15.32 9.11
C THR A 97 15.94 15.57 10.27
N LYS A 98 14.63 15.60 9.99
CA LYS A 98 13.57 15.76 10.99
C LYS A 98 13.21 14.44 11.69
N LEU A 99 13.68 13.30 11.16
CA LEU A 99 13.39 11.98 11.68
C LEU A 99 14.54 11.44 12.54
N LYS A 100 14.19 10.76 13.64
CA LYS A 100 15.20 10.15 14.52
C LYS A 100 16.02 9.11 13.74
N GLY A 101 17.32 9.36 13.65
CA GLY A 101 18.28 8.51 12.94
C GLY A 101 18.17 8.58 11.42
N GLY A 102 17.49 9.59 10.85
CA GLY A 102 17.45 9.84 9.41
C GLY A 102 16.89 8.68 8.56
N PHE A 103 17.06 8.79 7.25
CA PHE A 103 16.99 7.68 6.31
C PHE A 103 17.90 7.96 5.12
N ASP A 104 18.20 6.92 4.36
CA ASP A 104 19.03 6.93 3.16
C ASP A 104 18.36 6.16 2.00
N GLU A 105 19.11 5.92 0.91
CA GLU A 105 18.64 5.17 -0.26
C GLU A 105 18.25 3.72 0.04
N ASN A 106 18.83 3.10 1.08
CA ASN A 106 18.62 1.70 1.44
C ASN A 106 17.49 1.52 2.47
N THR A 107 16.98 2.62 3.01
CA THR A 107 15.91 2.58 4.00
C THR A 107 14.61 2.10 3.36
N THR A 108 14.00 1.06 3.92
CA THR A 108 12.79 0.44 3.37
C THR A 108 11.53 1.24 3.66
N LEU A 109 10.45 0.98 2.90
CA LEU A 109 9.11 1.54 3.16
C LEU A 109 8.69 1.38 4.63
N ASN A 110 8.87 0.18 5.20
CA ASN A 110 8.58 -0.12 6.61
C ASN A 110 9.30 0.85 7.56
N GLN A 111 10.60 1.05 7.33
CA GLN A 111 11.44 1.89 8.17
C GLN A 111 11.05 3.37 8.04
N ILE A 112 10.76 3.86 6.83
CA ILE A 112 10.26 5.24 6.61
C ILE A 112 8.97 5.45 7.36
N LEU A 113 7.96 4.60 7.14
CA LEU A 113 6.65 4.71 7.80
C LEU A 113 6.78 4.67 9.32
N LYS A 114 7.59 3.75 9.86
CA LYS A 114 7.85 3.65 11.30
C LYS A 114 8.47 4.93 11.86
N LYS A 115 9.49 5.48 11.18
CA LYS A 115 10.16 6.73 11.60
C LYS A 115 9.20 7.92 11.54
N THR A 116 8.43 8.06 10.46
CA THR A 116 7.43 9.11 10.29
C THR A 116 6.33 9.02 11.34
N CYS A 117 5.72 7.85 11.52
CA CYS A 117 4.67 7.69 12.54
C CYS A 117 5.16 7.95 13.97
N ASN A 118 6.42 7.62 14.26
CA ASN A 118 7.04 7.94 15.54
C ASN A 118 7.25 9.45 15.72
N LYS A 119 7.72 10.14 14.67
CA LYS A 119 7.87 11.59 14.67
C LYS A 119 6.54 12.32 14.87
N MET A 120 5.49 11.82 14.25
CA MET A 120 4.12 12.33 14.37
C MET A 120 3.43 11.94 15.69
N GLN A 121 4.08 11.14 16.53
CA GLN A 121 3.52 10.64 17.79
C GLN A 121 2.19 9.89 17.64
N TYR A 122 1.98 9.22 16.52
CA TYR A 122 0.78 8.42 16.31
C TYR A 122 0.68 7.30 17.34
N ASN A 123 -0.55 7.03 17.80
CA ASN A 123 -0.81 5.95 18.73
C ASN A 123 -0.59 4.57 18.06
N PRO A 124 -0.44 3.47 18.83
CA PRO A 124 -0.20 2.14 18.28
C PRO A 124 -1.26 1.67 17.28
N LYS A 125 -2.54 2.00 17.51
CA LYS A 125 -3.64 1.62 16.61
C LYS A 125 -3.49 2.27 15.23
N LEU A 126 -3.21 3.58 15.19
CA LEU A 126 -2.98 4.31 13.94
C LEU A 126 -1.69 3.86 13.24
N LYS A 127 -0.62 3.58 14.00
CA LYS A 127 0.60 2.98 13.44
C LYS A 127 0.31 1.67 12.71
N ASN A 128 -0.47 0.78 13.33
CA ASN A 128 -0.85 -0.50 12.72
C ASN A 128 -1.76 -0.30 11.51
N ALA A 129 -2.71 0.64 11.56
CA ALA A 129 -3.56 0.97 10.43
C ALA A 129 -2.74 1.48 9.23
N ILE A 130 -1.75 2.36 9.44
CA ILE A 130 -0.86 2.85 8.38
C ILE A 130 -0.01 1.72 7.80
N ARG A 131 0.51 0.81 8.65
CA ARG A 131 1.23 -0.38 8.19
C ARG A 131 0.37 -1.25 7.28
N GLY A 132 -0.90 -1.48 7.66
CA GLY A 132 -1.86 -2.22 6.85
C GLY A 132 -2.21 -1.51 5.54
N LEU A 133 -2.42 -0.19 5.59
CA LEU A 133 -2.70 0.64 4.41
C LEU A 133 -1.57 0.57 3.38
N PHE A 134 -0.32 0.59 3.83
CA PHE A 134 0.85 0.45 2.95
C PHE A 134 1.28 -1.00 2.70
N LEU A 135 0.48 -1.99 3.12
CA LEU A 135 0.77 -3.42 2.94
C LEU A 135 2.20 -3.79 3.36
N VAL A 136 2.67 -3.24 4.49
CA VAL A 136 4.10 -3.31 4.87
C VAL A 136 4.59 -4.75 5.04
N ASP A 137 3.80 -5.61 5.67
CA ASP A 137 4.18 -7.01 5.88
C ASP A 137 4.24 -7.80 4.56
N PHE A 138 3.38 -7.45 3.60
CA PHE A 138 3.46 -7.99 2.24
C PHE A 138 4.72 -7.48 1.51
N ALA A 139 5.02 -6.19 1.63
CA ALA A 139 6.21 -5.57 1.03
C ALA A 139 7.49 -6.27 1.50
N ASP A 140 7.63 -6.43 2.82
CA ASP A 140 8.77 -7.07 3.45
C ASP A 140 8.85 -8.55 3.02
N ALA A 141 7.74 -9.30 3.06
CA ALA A 141 7.71 -10.69 2.62
C ALA A 141 8.20 -10.87 1.17
N VAL A 142 7.72 -10.05 0.25
CA VAL A 142 8.11 -10.12 -1.17
C VAL A 142 9.56 -9.69 -1.36
N ALA A 143 10.01 -8.62 -0.69
CA ALA A 143 11.38 -8.12 -0.78
C ALA A 143 12.42 -9.16 -0.33
N TYR A 144 12.11 -9.92 0.72
CA TYR A 144 13.00 -10.94 1.28
C TYR A 144 12.72 -12.36 0.77
N GLN A 145 11.94 -12.52 -0.31
CA GLN A 145 11.59 -13.83 -0.88
C GLN A 145 10.96 -14.79 0.14
N GLN A 146 10.22 -14.25 1.11
CA GLN A 146 9.51 -15.00 2.14
C GLN A 146 8.06 -15.25 1.70
N TYR A 147 7.88 -15.86 0.54
CA TYR A 147 6.55 -16.23 0.03
C TYR A 147 6.57 -17.53 -0.76
N LEU A 148 5.39 -18.15 -0.89
CA LEU A 148 5.16 -19.36 -1.66
C LEU A 148 3.85 -19.20 -2.46
N ILE A 149 3.92 -19.36 -3.78
CA ILE A 149 2.71 -19.45 -4.63
C ILE A 149 2.33 -20.92 -4.72
N GLN A 150 1.13 -21.25 -4.28
CA GLN A 150 0.59 -22.60 -4.35
C GLN A 150 -0.27 -22.78 -5.61
N ASN A 151 -0.28 -24.00 -6.14
CA ASN A 151 -0.99 -24.33 -7.38
C ASN A 151 -2.52 -24.25 -7.23
N ASP A 152 -3.03 -24.29 -6.01
CA ASP A 152 -4.45 -24.18 -5.65
C ASP A 152 -4.96 -22.73 -5.57
N GLY A 153 -4.12 -21.75 -5.90
CA GLY A 153 -4.55 -20.36 -6.06
C GLY A 153 -4.32 -19.47 -4.85
N TYR A 154 -3.43 -19.87 -3.93
CA TYR A 154 -3.04 -19.06 -2.79
C TYR A 154 -1.60 -18.56 -2.88
N LEU A 155 -1.38 -17.34 -2.39
CA LEU A 155 -0.07 -16.82 -2.04
C LEU A 155 0.08 -16.93 -0.51
N ILE A 156 1.06 -17.69 -0.04
CA ILE A 156 1.46 -17.70 1.37
C ILE A 156 2.62 -16.73 1.55
N ILE A 157 2.47 -15.72 2.40
CA ILE A 157 3.61 -14.93 2.90
C ILE A 157 4.09 -15.48 4.24
N TYR A 158 5.40 -15.39 4.48
CA TYR A 158 6.10 -15.96 5.62
C TYR A 158 5.77 -17.45 5.88
N PRO A 159 5.96 -18.35 4.89
CA PRO A 159 5.51 -19.75 4.99
C PRO A 159 6.14 -20.54 6.14
N ASN A 160 7.31 -20.10 6.63
CA ASN A 160 8.10 -20.75 7.68
C ASN A 160 7.99 -20.06 9.05
N ASP A 161 7.14 -19.04 9.21
CA ASP A 161 6.93 -18.32 10.47
C ASP A 161 5.46 -18.41 10.87
N GLU A 162 5.12 -19.37 11.74
CA GLU A 162 3.73 -19.63 12.16
C GLU A 162 3.03 -18.42 12.79
N THR A 163 3.78 -17.41 13.27
CA THR A 163 3.18 -16.19 13.85
C THR A 163 2.85 -15.12 12.82
N LYS A 164 3.49 -15.17 11.65
CA LYS A 164 3.32 -14.18 10.56
C LYS A 164 2.74 -14.76 9.29
N LYS A 165 2.67 -16.09 9.21
CA LYS A 165 2.16 -16.84 8.08
C LYS A 165 0.77 -16.34 7.75
N LYS A 166 0.59 -15.90 6.51
CA LYS A 166 -0.70 -15.45 6.01
C LYS A 166 -0.92 -16.02 4.63
N GLN A 167 -2.06 -16.68 4.48
CA GLN A 167 -2.57 -17.12 3.18
C GLN A 167 -3.37 -15.97 2.57
N ILE A 168 -3.12 -15.69 1.29
CA ILE A 168 -3.75 -14.60 0.54
C ILE A 168 -4.35 -15.21 -0.72
N THR A 169 -5.65 -15.04 -0.89
CA THR A 169 -6.40 -15.48 -2.06
C THR A 169 -6.18 -14.56 -3.27
N LEU A 170 -6.55 -15.01 -4.47
CA LEU A 170 -6.52 -14.16 -5.66
C LEU A 170 -7.44 -12.93 -5.52
N ASP A 171 -8.60 -13.09 -4.88
CA ASP A 171 -9.53 -11.98 -4.63
C ASP A 171 -8.94 -10.95 -3.66
N GLU A 172 -8.26 -11.40 -2.60
CA GLU A 172 -7.55 -10.50 -1.69
C GLU A 172 -6.35 -9.80 -2.37
N LEU A 173 -5.66 -10.49 -3.28
CA LEU A 173 -4.64 -9.84 -4.12
C LEU A 173 -5.27 -8.79 -5.04
N TYR A 174 -6.46 -9.05 -5.57
CA TYR A 174 -7.23 -8.07 -6.33
C TYR A 174 -7.60 -6.85 -5.49
N ASP A 175 -8.11 -7.03 -4.28
CA ASP A 175 -8.41 -5.94 -3.37
C ASP A 175 -7.14 -5.13 -3.00
N ASN A 176 -6.02 -5.82 -2.73
CA ASN A 176 -4.74 -5.18 -2.50
C ASN A 176 -4.27 -4.37 -3.73
N SER A 177 -4.50 -4.86 -4.95
CA SER A 177 -4.17 -4.12 -6.18
C SER A 177 -4.97 -2.83 -6.30
N LEU A 178 -6.26 -2.87 -5.97
CA LEU A 178 -7.12 -1.68 -5.98
C LEU A 178 -6.70 -0.68 -4.90
N GLN A 179 -6.31 -1.17 -3.72
CA GLN A 179 -5.79 -0.35 -2.64
C GLN A 179 -4.53 0.39 -3.06
N VAL A 180 -3.51 -0.29 -3.59
CA VAL A 180 -2.27 0.39 -4.00
C VAL A 180 -2.52 1.36 -5.15
N ARG A 181 -3.40 1.04 -6.11
CA ARG A 181 -3.76 2.01 -7.16
C ARG A 181 -4.39 3.27 -6.57
N THR A 182 -5.29 3.11 -5.60
CA THR A 182 -5.95 4.23 -4.92
C THR A 182 -4.96 5.11 -4.17
N ILE A 183 -4.00 4.50 -3.48
CA ILE A 183 -2.92 5.22 -2.77
C ILE A 183 -2.07 6.01 -3.77
N PHE A 184 -1.73 5.41 -4.91
CA PHE A 184 -0.97 6.08 -5.96
C PHE A 184 -1.71 7.30 -6.52
N CYS A 185 -3.01 7.19 -6.84
CA CYS A 185 -3.82 8.32 -7.26
C CYS A 185 -3.84 9.45 -6.22
N ALA A 186 -4.01 9.13 -4.94
CA ALA A 186 -3.98 10.13 -3.87
C ALA A 186 -2.62 10.84 -3.78
N MET A 187 -1.51 10.12 -3.96
CA MET A 187 -0.16 10.73 -3.99
C MET A 187 0.03 11.66 -5.19
N LEU A 188 -0.49 11.29 -6.37
CA LEU A 188 -0.45 12.14 -7.56
C LEU A 188 -1.28 13.41 -7.37
N ASP A 189 -2.52 13.27 -6.89
CA ASP A 189 -3.42 14.41 -6.66
C ASP A 189 -2.89 15.35 -5.59
N TRP A 190 -2.25 14.82 -4.53
CA TRP A 190 -1.59 15.64 -3.53
C TRP A 190 -0.36 16.38 -4.10
N ALA A 191 0.40 15.75 -5.00
CA ALA A 191 1.56 16.36 -5.63
C ALA A 191 1.20 17.41 -6.69
N ASP A 192 0.00 17.30 -7.29
CA ASP A 192 -0.52 18.30 -8.21
C ASP A 192 -1.04 19.53 -7.44
N THR A 193 -0.23 20.58 -7.41
CA THR A 193 -0.51 21.87 -6.72
C THR A 193 -1.80 22.58 -7.18
N THR A 194 -2.51 22.09 -8.20
CA THR A 194 -3.83 22.60 -8.60
C THR A 194 -4.97 22.07 -7.73
N TYR A 195 -4.77 20.97 -6.99
CA TYR A 195 -5.73 20.47 -6.01
C TYR A 195 -5.43 21.08 -4.64
N LYS A 196 -6.29 21.99 -4.17
CA LYS A 196 -6.34 22.35 -2.74
C LYS A 196 -7.42 21.48 -2.09
N PRO A 197 -7.08 20.38 -1.39
CA PRO A 197 -8.04 19.76 -0.51
C PRO A 197 -8.49 20.84 0.49
N LYS A 198 -9.80 20.98 0.72
CA LYS A 198 -10.26 21.76 1.88
C LYS A 198 -9.55 21.21 3.11
N GLU A 199 -8.91 22.07 3.90
CA GLU A 199 -8.31 21.65 5.17
C GLU A 199 -9.35 20.83 5.94
N PRO A 200 -9.13 19.52 6.16
CA PRO A 200 -10.09 18.75 6.91
C PRO A 200 -10.07 19.27 8.34
N LYS A 201 -11.24 19.62 8.86
CA LYS A 201 -11.36 20.06 10.26
C LYS A 201 -10.89 18.91 11.16
N ALA A 202 -10.33 19.22 12.33
CA ALA A 202 -9.88 18.20 13.29
C ALA A 202 -10.96 17.15 13.62
N GLU A 203 -12.24 17.54 13.54
CA GLU A 203 -13.42 16.67 13.68
C GLU A 203 -13.53 15.64 12.55
N GLU A 204 -13.23 16.01 11.29
CA GLU A 204 -13.24 15.10 10.15
C GLU A 204 -12.10 14.08 10.21
N ILE A 205 -10.92 14.49 10.71
CA ILE A 205 -9.80 13.57 10.96
C ILE A 205 -10.18 12.56 12.04
N SER A 206 -10.80 13.01 13.13
CA SER A 206 -11.30 12.11 14.19
C SER A 206 -12.27 11.07 13.63
N ASP A 207 -13.17 11.47 12.72
CA ASP A 207 -14.19 10.58 12.16
C ASP A 207 -13.64 9.64 11.08
N ILE A 208 -12.64 10.07 10.29
CA ILE A 208 -11.88 9.19 9.38
C ILE A 208 -11.10 8.14 10.20
N VAL A 209 -10.44 8.58 11.28
CA VAL A 209 -9.73 7.69 12.19
C VAL A 209 -10.69 6.71 12.84
N LYS A 210 -11.85 7.15 13.34
CA LYS A 210 -12.89 6.26 13.87
C LYS A 210 -13.38 5.25 12.83
N LYS A 211 -13.54 5.65 11.57
CA LYS A 211 -13.92 4.74 10.49
C LYS A 211 -12.83 3.69 10.22
N LEU A 212 -11.57 4.08 10.11
CA LEU A 212 -10.43 3.16 9.98
C LEU A 212 -10.38 2.18 11.16
N VAL A 213 -10.51 2.71 12.38
CA VAL A 213 -10.60 1.92 13.61
C VAL A 213 -11.74 0.90 13.53
N SER A 214 -12.94 1.32 13.12
CA SER A 214 -14.11 0.44 13.01
C SER A 214 -13.96 -0.63 11.92
N GLN A 215 -13.29 -0.31 10.82
CA GLN A 215 -13.00 -1.25 9.74
C GLN A 215 -12.00 -2.30 10.20
N VAL A 216 -10.97 -1.91 10.95
CA VAL A 216 -10.02 -2.82 11.59
C VAL A 216 -10.72 -3.71 12.61
N ASP A 217 -11.58 -3.15 13.47
CA ASP A 217 -12.31 -3.93 14.48
C ASP A 217 -13.29 -4.94 13.82
N SER A 218 -13.86 -4.58 12.66
CA SER A 218 -14.67 -5.50 11.84
C SER A 218 -13.84 -6.60 11.19
N LEU A 219 -12.60 -6.30 10.78
CA LEU A 219 -11.67 -7.28 10.21
C LEU A 219 -11.18 -8.25 11.29
N ASP A 220 -10.81 -7.75 12.47
CA ASP A 220 -10.44 -8.58 13.62
C ASP A 220 -11.57 -9.52 14.05
N LYS A 221 -12.83 -9.04 14.07
CA LYS A 221 -13.99 -9.90 14.34
C LYS A 221 -14.18 -10.99 13.30
N LYS A 222 -13.97 -10.68 12.02
CA LYS A 222 -14.04 -11.69 10.95
C LYS A 222 -12.90 -12.71 11.08
N LEU A 223 -11.69 -12.26 11.39
CA LEU A 223 -10.53 -13.14 11.64
C LEU A 223 -10.74 -14.05 12.85
N GLY A 224 -11.36 -13.53 13.93
CA GLY A 224 -11.72 -14.33 15.10
C GLY A 224 -12.81 -15.36 14.84
N GLN A 225 -13.69 -15.13 13.87
CA GLN A 225 -14.71 -16.11 13.44
C GLN A 225 -14.15 -17.19 12.53
N ILE A 226 -13.01 -16.96 11.88
CA ILE A 226 -12.31 -17.93 11.02
C ILE A 226 -11.30 -18.77 11.83
N SER A 227 -10.95 -18.31 13.03
CA SER A 227 -10.02 -18.98 13.96
C SER A 227 -10.72 -19.98 14.91
N HIS A 228 -11.95 -20.38 14.61
CA HIS A 228 -12.75 -21.37 15.34
C HIS A 228 -13.28 -22.47 14.43
#